data_AF-E2BHY7-F1
#
_entry.id   AF-E2BHY7-F1
#
_cell.length_a   1.000
_cell.length_b   1.000
_cell.length_c   1.000
_cell.angle_alpha   90.00
_cell.angle_beta   90.00
_cell.angle_gamma   90.00
#
_symmetry.space_group_name_H-M   'P 1'
#
loop_
_entity.id
_entity.type
_entity.pdbx_description
1 polymer ?
#
loop_
_entity_poly.entity_id
_entity_poly.type
_entity_poly.pdbx_seq_one_letter_code
_entity_poly.pdbx_strand_id
1 'polypeptide(L)'
;YTMVEYADLHFVYGECQCNATQAAALYTERFPNRRHLYLLVFWRVHQRLRTEGQLIPRNNGGRSHVFNPGIKKMILENVRETPTTSVRRLERAIGITRAMVNRILRQ
;
A
#
# COMPACT_ATOMS: atom_id res chain seq x y z
N TYR A 1 -2.15 8.53 -12.98
CA TYR A 1 -3.45 8.57 -13.65
C TYR A 1 -4.53 8.75 -12.60
N THR A 2 -5.55 9.55 -12.89
CA THR A 2 -6.74 9.66 -12.05
C THR A 2 -7.62 8.41 -12.22
N MET A 3 -8.59 8.18 -11.34
CA MET A 3 -9.53 7.06 -11.50
C MET A 3 -10.33 7.16 -12.82
N VAL A 4 -10.61 8.38 -13.27
CA VAL A 4 -11.27 8.63 -14.58
C VAL A 4 -10.37 8.17 -15.72
N GLU A 5 -9.10 8.58 -15.72
CA GLU A 5 -8.14 8.13 -16.74
C GLU A 5 -7.96 6.61 -16.73
N TYR A 6 -7.98 5.98 -15.55
CA TYR A 6 -7.94 4.53 -15.42
C TYR A 6 -9.17 3.82 -16.00
N ALA A 7 -10.36 4.39 -15.81
CA ALA A 7 -11.59 3.86 -16.40
C ALA A 7 -11.55 3.99 -17.92
N ASP A 8 -11.16 5.15 -18.44
CA ASP A 8 -11.04 5.40 -19.89
C ASP A 8 -10.01 4.46 -20.54
N LEU A 9 -8.87 4.27 -19.86
CA LEU A 9 -7.85 3.29 -20.25
C LEU A 9 -8.44 1.88 -20.37
N HIS A 10 -9.16 1.43 -19.34
CA HIS A 10 -9.70 0.08 -19.31
C HIS A 10 -10.79 -0.11 -20.37
N PHE A 11 -11.64 0.90 -20.58
CA PHE A 11 -12.68 0.91 -21.59
C PHE A 11 -12.11 0.83 -23.01
N VAL A 12 -11.16 1.69 -23.36
CA VAL A 12 -10.51 1.70 -24.68
C VAL A 12 -9.76 0.39 -24.93
N TYR A 13 -9.12 -0.19 -23.91
CA TYR A 13 -8.48 -1.50 -24.05
C TYR A 13 -9.47 -2.62 -24.38
N GLY A 14 -10.65 -2.61 -23.76
CA GLY A 14 -11.73 -3.55 -24.06
C GLY A 14 -12.28 -3.35 -25.47
N GLU A 15 -12.49 -2.11 -25.89
CA GLU A 15 -12.94 -1.73 -27.24
C GLU A 15 -11.99 -2.26 -28.32
N CYS A 16 -10.68 -2.17 -28.08
CA CYS A 16 -9.65 -2.71 -28.97
C CYS A 16 -9.41 -4.22 -28.79
N GLN A 17 -10.36 -4.97 -28.23
CA GLN A 17 -10.26 -6.43 -28.04
C GLN A 17 -8.98 -6.85 -27.30
N CYS A 18 -8.57 -6.08 -26.29
CA CYS A 18 -7.34 -6.25 -25.53
C CYS A 18 -6.04 -6.11 -26.37
N ASN A 19 -6.08 -5.44 -27.52
CA ASN A 19 -4.88 -5.07 -28.27
C ASN A 19 -4.30 -3.75 -27.76
N ALA A 20 -3.17 -3.82 -27.06
CA ALA A 20 -2.55 -2.64 -26.44
C ALA A 20 -2.06 -1.59 -27.45
N THR A 21 -1.60 -2.01 -28.63
CA THR A 21 -1.10 -1.10 -29.68
C THR A 21 -2.23 -0.29 -30.27
N GLN A 22 -3.33 -0.95 -30.63
CA GLN A 22 -4.53 -0.27 -31.14
C GLN A 22 -5.14 0.62 -30.06
N ALA A 23 -5.22 0.14 -28.82
CA ALA A 23 -5.72 0.91 -27.69
C ALA A 23 -4.92 2.19 -27.44
N ALA A 24 -3.59 2.14 -27.58
CA ALA A 24 -2.75 3.32 -27.40
C ALA A 24 -2.96 4.37 -28.49
N ALA A 25 -3.09 3.94 -29.75
CA ALA A 25 -3.42 4.84 -30.86
C ALA A 25 -4.80 5.49 -30.62
N LEU A 26 -5.82 4.68 -30.35
CA LEU A 26 -7.19 5.15 -30.13
C LEU A 26 -7.31 6.06 -28.90
N TYR A 27 -6.62 5.74 -27.81
CA TYR A 27 -6.62 6.58 -26.60
C TYR A 27 -5.97 7.95 -26.87
N THR A 28 -4.90 7.99 -27.66
CA THR A 28 -4.21 9.24 -28.00
C THR A 28 -5.07 10.13 -28.89
N GLU A 29 -5.80 9.53 -29.84
CA GLU A 29 -6.77 10.23 -30.68
C GLU A 29 -7.95 10.77 -29.86
N ARG A 30 -8.52 9.95 -28.96
CA ARG A 30 -9.69 10.30 -28.16
C ARG A 30 -9.37 11.32 -27.06
N PHE A 31 -8.14 11.33 -26.55
CA PHE A 31 -7.72 12.20 -25.44
C PHE A 31 -6.39 12.93 -25.75
N PRO A 32 -6.37 13.85 -26.72
CA PRO A 32 -5.14 14.47 -27.23
C PRO A 32 -4.41 15.33 -26.18
N ASN A 33 -5.14 15.86 -25.19
CA ASN A 33 -4.58 16.70 -24.12
C ASN A 33 -4.05 15.88 -22.93
N ARG A 34 -4.14 14.55 -22.95
CA ARG A 34 -3.66 13.67 -21.87
C ARG A 34 -2.25 13.17 -22.16
N ARG A 35 -1.56 12.74 -21.10
CA ARG A 35 -0.21 12.20 -21.21
C ARG A 35 -0.19 10.96 -22.10
N HIS A 36 0.74 10.91 -23.04
CA HIS A 36 0.93 9.75 -23.90
C HIS A 36 1.33 8.51 -23.09
N LEU A 37 0.68 7.40 -23.40
CA LEU A 37 0.71 6.19 -22.60
C LEU A 37 1.76 5.21 -23.12
N TYR A 38 2.40 4.50 -22.19
CA TYR A 38 3.15 3.29 -22.52
C TYR A 38 2.20 2.11 -22.70
N LEU A 39 2.38 1.29 -23.75
CA LEU A 39 1.48 0.19 -24.12
C LEU A 39 1.14 -0.75 -22.96
N LEU A 40 2.11 -1.03 -22.07
CA LEU A 40 1.89 -1.92 -20.94
C LEU A 40 0.91 -1.37 -19.89
N VAL A 41 0.58 -0.08 -19.90
CA VAL A 41 -0.35 0.51 -18.93
C VAL A 41 -1.74 -0.12 -19.08
N PHE A 42 -2.22 -0.34 -20.31
CA PHE A 42 -3.52 -0.98 -20.55
C PHE A 42 -3.59 -2.40 -19.97
N TRP A 43 -2.58 -3.21 -20.26
CA TRP A 43 -2.47 -4.56 -19.72
C TRP A 43 -2.38 -4.55 -18.18
N ARG A 44 -1.55 -3.69 -17.59
CA ARG A 44 -1.40 -3.60 -16.13
C ARG A 44 -2.70 -3.20 -15.43
N VAL A 45 -3.45 -2.25 -15.99
CA VAL A 45 -4.75 -1.83 -15.47
C VAL A 45 -5.72 -3.00 -15.48
N HIS A 46 -5.84 -3.68 -16.62
CA HIS A 46 -6.72 -4.85 -16.74
C HIS A 46 -6.32 -5.97 -15.77
N GLN A 47 -5.03 -6.31 -15.68
CA GLN A 47 -4.56 -7.36 -14.78
C GLN A 47 -4.82 -7.02 -13.33
N ARG A 48 -4.50 -5.79 -12.87
CA ARG A 48 -4.78 -5.38 -11.49
C ARG A 48 -6.25 -5.46 -11.12
N LEU A 49 -7.15 -5.05 -12.02
CA LEU A 49 -8.58 -5.23 -11.81
C LEU A 49 -8.95 -6.71 -11.66
N ARG A 50 -8.39 -7.59 -12.51
CA ARG A 50 -8.66 -9.03 -12.43
C ARG A 50 -8.09 -9.71 -11.20
N THR A 51 -6.89 -9.34 -10.75
CA THR A 51 -6.16 -10.05 -9.69
C THR A 51 -6.38 -9.45 -8.32
N GLU A 52 -6.43 -8.12 -8.22
CA GLU A 52 -6.48 -7.39 -6.95
C GLU A 52 -7.85 -6.72 -6.71
N GLY A 53 -8.69 -6.58 -7.75
CA GLY A 53 -9.98 -5.89 -7.66
C GLY A 53 -9.87 -4.38 -7.46
N GLN A 54 -8.66 -3.82 -7.51
CA GLN A 54 -8.38 -2.40 -7.28
C GLN A 54 -7.19 -1.92 -8.11
N LEU A 55 -7.22 -0.65 -8.52
CA LEU A 55 -6.15 -0.06 -9.34
C LEU A 55 -5.14 0.74 -8.54
N ILE A 56 -5.63 1.38 -7.48
CA ILE A 56 -4.83 2.15 -6.54
C ILE A 56 -4.51 1.21 -5.39
N PRO A 57 -3.22 0.98 -5.07
CA PRO A 57 -2.86 0.18 -3.91
C PRO A 57 -3.53 0.79 -2.69
N ARG A 58 -4.25 -0.03 -1.91
CA ARG A 58 -4.67 0.38 -0.59
C ARG A 58 -3.39 0.78 0.14
N ASN A 59 -3.32 2.04 0.58
CA ASN A 59 -2.18 2.55 1.32
C ASN A 59 -2.23 1.90 2.71
N ASN A 60 -1.92 0.60 2.77
CA ASN A 60 -1.71 -0.14 4.00
C ASN A 60 -0.42 0.44 4.54
N GLY A 61 -0.55 1.50 5.35
CA GLY A 61 0.54 2.31 5.90
C GLY A 61 1.80 1.48 6.06
N GLY A 62 2.83 1.90 5.32
CA GLY A 62 3.95 1.08 4.88
C GLY A 62 4.45 0.08 5.92
N ARG A 63 4.82 -1.13 5.45
CA ARG A 63 5.35 -2.26 6.23
C ARG A 63 4.97 -2.14 7.70
N SER A 64 3.79 -2.66 8.07
CA SER A 64 3.54 -2.97 9.47
C SER A 64 4.76 -3.75 9.94
N HIS A 65 5.64 -3.09 10.71
CA HIS A 65 6.82 -3.74 11.26
C HIS A 65 6.19 -4.87 12.06
N VAL A 66 6.30 -6.11 11.56
CA VAL A 66 5.68 -7.28 12.16
C VAL A 66 6.35 -7.41 13.50
N PHE A 67 5.78 -6.74 14.48
CA PHE A 67 6.33 -6.66 15.80
C PHE A 67 6.01 -7.99 16.45
N ASN A 68 7.06 -8.70 16.85
CA ASN A 68 6.93 -10.02 17.43
C ASN A 68 5.90 -9.96 18.60
N PRO A 69 4.77 -10.68 18.52
CA PRO A 69 3.74 -10.68 19.56
C PRO A 69 4.29 -11.03 20.95
N GLY A 70 5.37 -11.81 21.03
CA GLY A 70 6.06 -12.13 22.28
C GLY A 70 6.67 -10.89 22.95
N ILE A 71 7.29 -10.00 22.17
CA ILE A 71 7.86 -8.76 22.71
C ILE A 71 6.74 -7.82 23.19
N LYS A 72 5.59 -7.80 22.50
CA LYS A 72 4.41 -7.00 22.93
C LYS A 72 3.91 -7.47 24.29
N LYS A 73 3.73 -8.78 24.46
CA LYS A 73 3.31 -9.37 25.73
C LYS A 73 4.28 -9.04 26.85
N MET A 74 5.58 -9.22 26.62
CA MET A 74 6.61 -8.96 27.63
C MET A 74 6.62 -7.50 28.12
N ILE A 75 6.45 -6.52 27.22
CA ILE A 75 6.33 -5.10 27.61
C ILE A 75 5.06 -4.86 28.44
N LEU A 76 3.92 -5.38 27.98
CA LEU A 76 2.64 -5.19 28.68
C LEU A 76 2.63 -5.86 30.06
N GLU A 77 3.28 -7.01 30.19
CA GLU A 77 3.43 -7.73 31.46
C GLU A 77 4.33 -6.97 32.43
N ASN A 78 5.51 -6.52 31.98
CA ASN A 78 6.40 -5.71 32.81
C ASN A 78 5.72 -4.43 33.34
N VAL A 79 4.90 -3.77 32.49
CA VAL A 79 4.13 -2.58 32.89
C VAL A 79 2.98 -2.92 33.84
N ARG A 80 2.33 -4.08 33.66
CA ARG A 80 1.29 -4.55 34.59
C ARG A 80 1.86 -4.88 35.96
N GLU A 81 2.99 -5.57 36.02
CA GLU A 81 3.68 -5.92 37.27
C GLU A 81 4.25 -4.68 37.97
N THR A 82 4.76 -3.72 37.20
CA THR A 82 5.36 -2.49 37.73
C THR A 82 4.93 -1.25 36.93
N PRO A 83 3.78 -0.64 37.27
CA PRO A 83 3.23 0.50 36.52
C PRO A 83 4.13 1.75 36.48
N THR A 84 5.05 1.87 37.45
CA THR A 84 6.01 2.98 37.56
C THR A 84 7.29 2.74 36.76
N THR A 85 7.38 1.65 36.00
CA THR A 85 8.57 1.31 35.22
C THR A 85 8.78 2.28 34.07
N SER A 86 9.95 2.92 34.06
CA SER A 86 10.32 3.85 32.99
C SER A 86 10.52 3.15 31.65
N VAL A 87 10.17 3.83 30.56
CA VAL A 87 10.43 3.40 29.18
C VAL A 87 11.92 3.09 28.93
N ARG A 88 12.82 3.82 29.62
CA ARG A 88 14.28 3.58 29.56
C ARG A 88 14.70 2.24 30.17
N ARG A 89 14.01 1.80 31.22
CA ARG A 89 14.26 0.50 31.87
C ARG A 89 13.82 -0.64 30.94
N LEU A 90 12.66 -0.51 30.30
CA LEU A 90 12.16 -1.48 29.32
C LEU A 90 13.07 -1.61 28.10
N GLU A 91 13.60 -0.50 27.59
CA GLU A 91 14.59 -0.50 26.50
C GLU A 91 15.82 -1.33 26.84
N ARG A 92 16.38 -1.16 28.05
CA ARG A 92 17.58 -1.91 28.49
C ARG A 92 17.29 -3.38 28.76
N ALA A 93 16.12 -3.69 29.32
CA ALA A 93 15.76 -5.07 29.66
C ALA A 93 15.42 -5.91 28.42
N ILE A 94 14.82 -5.29 27.40
CA ILE A 94 14.24 -5.99 26.25
C ILE A 94 15.08 -5.78 24.97
N GLY A 95 15.94 -4.76 24.92
CA GLY A 95 16.78 -4.46 23.76
C GLY A 95 16.04 -3.77 22.60
N ILE A 96 14.96 -3.03 22.92
CA ILE A 96 14.12 -2.33 21.94
C ILE A 96 14.18 -0.81 22.13
N THR A 97 14.05 -0.06 21.04
CA THR A 97 14.11 1.40 21.09
C THR A 97 12.93 2.00 21.87
N ARG A 98 13.16 3.13 22.54
CA ARG A 98 12.10 3.88 23.25
C ARG A 98 10.90 4.22 22.37
N ALA A 99 11.15 4.55 21.10
CA ALA A 99 10.09 4.86 20.14
C ALA A 99 9.14 3.66 19.94
N MET A 100 9.68 2.45 19.90
CA MET A 100 8.90 1.22 19.78
C MET A 100 8.06 0.97 21.05
N VAL A 101 8.65 1.11 22.24
CA VAL A 101 7.93 0.97 23.51
C VAL A 101 6.76 1.96 23.59
N ASN A 102 7.01 3.24 23.30
CA ASN A 102 5.97 4.27 23.32
C ASN A 102 4.86 4.01 22.31
N ARG A 103 5.19 3.48 21.12
CA ARG A 103 4.19 3.11 20.12
C ARG A 103 3.27 1.99 20.62
N ILE A 104 3.81 1.02 21.37
CA ILE A 104 3.06 -0.12 21.90
C ILE A 104 2.15 0.30 23.05
N LEU A 105 2.63 1.18 23.94
CA LEU A 105 1.82 1.68 25.05
C LEU A 105 0.69 2.61 24.62
N ARG A 106 0.74 3.14 23.39
CA ARG A 106 -0.28 4.01 22.79
C ARG A 106 -1.28 3.28 21.88
N GLN A 107 -1.06 1.99 21.62
CA GLN A 107 -1.98 1.13 20.87
C GLN A 107 -3.01 0.50 21.81
#